data_AF-A0A6J2YJD9-F1
#
_entry.id   AF-A0A6J2YJD9-F1
#
_cell.length_a   1.000
_cell.length_b   1.000
_cell.length_c   1.000
_cell.angle_alpha   90.00
_cell.angle_beta   90.00
_cell.angle_gamma   90.00
#
_symmetry.space_group_name_H-M   'P 1'
#
loop_
_entity.id
_entity.type
_entity.pdbx_description
1 polymer ?
#
loop_
_entity_poly.entity_id
_entity_poly.type
_entity_poly.pdbx_seq_one_letter_code
_entity_poly.pdbx_strand_id
1 'polypeptide(L)'
;MAPTPYLVNGDCGEEPISRTYQYRKVMKPMLERKRRARINRCLDELKELMVTALQSEGENVSKLEKADILELTVRHLHNLKRQHQLILPQEQSYADRFRAGFTQCAQEVTHFISTPASSDLVDPTAGRKLLQHLGACVRQLDNVAQNIQIQQDQQQIRQSPHFRNSLTPPVSPGCEVGKPEPMWRPW
;
A
#
# COMPACT_ATOMS: atom_id res chain seq x y z
N MET A 1 41.72 57.25 -50.46
CA MET A 1 40.27 57.13 -50.22
C MET A 1 39.90 55.67 -50.29
N ALA A 2 39.63 55.03 -49.15
CA ALA A 2 39.09 53.67 -49.10
C ALA A 2 37.63 53.78 -48.60
N PRO A 3 36.66 53.11 -49.24
CA PRO A 3 35.25 53.27 -48.93
C PRO A 3 34.86 52.43 -47.70
N THR A 4 34.07 53.03 -46.82
CA THR A 4 33.32 52.33 -45.76
C THR A 4 32.14 51.56 -46.36
N PRO A 5 31.92 50.28 -46.00
CA PRO A 5 30.62 49.65 -46.15
C PRO A 5 29.97 49.37 -44.79
N TYR A 6 28.92 50.15 -44.53
CA TYR A 6 27.61 49.77 -43.99
C TYR A 6 27.51 48.72 -42.87
N LEU A 7 26.98 49.20 -41.73
CA LEU A 7 26.20 48.44 -40.77
C LEU A 7 25.03 47.75 -41.49
N VAL A 8 25.08 46.42 -41.59
CA VAL A 8 23.89 45.60 -41.82
C VAL A 8 23.36 45.21 -40.44
N ASN A 9 22.26 45.85 -40.06
CA ASN A 9 21.36 45.34 -39.05
C ASN A 9 20.73 44.06 -39.63
N GLY A 10 21.38 42.93 -39.41
CA GLY A 10 20.86 41.61 -39.70
C GLY A 10 20.14 41.09 -38.48
N ASP A 11 18.82 41.27 -38.48
CA ASP A 11 17.81 40.40 -37.87
C ASP A 11 18.40 39.19 -37.12
N CYS A 12 18.47 39.28 -35.79
CA CYS A 12 18.89 38.17 -34.95
C CYS A 12 17.79 37.12 -35.00
N GLY A 13 17.88 36.24 -36.00
CA GLY A 13 17.00 35.09 -36.14
C GLY A 13 16.93 34.34 -34.81
N GLU A 14 15.79 34.44 -34.12
CA GLU A 14 15.40 33.47 -33.13
C GLU A 14 15.20 32.15 -33.88
N GLU A 15 16.24 31.32 -33.94
CA GLU A 15 16.07 29.92 -34.32
C GLU A 15 14.96 29.33 -33.44
N PRO A 16 13.96 28.64 -34.01
CA PRO A 16 12.85 28.12 -33.24
C PRO A 16 13.41 27.14 -32.20
N ILE A 17 13.34 27.54 -30.92
CA ILE A 17 13.84 26.75 -29.81
C ILE A 17 13.32 25.32 -29.98
N SER A 18 14.24 24.37 -30.15
CA SER A 18 13.90 22.98 -30.38
C SER A 18 12.86 22.51 -29.36
N ARG A 19 11.82 21.79 -29.81
CA ARG A 19 10.77 21.24 -28.93
C ARG A 19 11.36 20.50 -27.73
N THR A 20 12.49 19.81 -27.92
CA THR A 20 13.23 19.13 -26.85
C THR A 20 13.79 20.09 -25.81
N TYR A 21 14.34 21.23 -26.22
CA TYR A 21 14.85 22.26 -25.31
C TYR A 21 13.72 22.93 -24.54
N GLN A 22 12.64 23.34 -25.23
CA GLN A 22 11.45 23.91 -24.58
C GLN A 22 10.89 22.95 -23.52
N TYR A 23 10.83 21.65 -23.83
CA TYR A 23 10.40 20.64 -22.88
C TYR A 23 11.34 20.55 -21.66
N ARG A 24 12.65 20.42 -21.87
CA ARG A 24 13.62 20.22 -20.78
C ARG A 24 13.77 21.43 -19.86
N LYS A 25 13.71 22.65 -20.42
CA LYS A 25 14.02 23.89 -19.68
C LYS A 25 12.79 24.63 -19.15
N VAL A 26 11.63 24.45 -19.78
CA VAL A 26 10.41 25.17 -19.39
C VAL A 26 9.34 24.21 -18.90
N MET A 27 8.93 23.27 -19.76
CA MET A 27 7.77 22.42 -19.46
C MET A 27 8.05 21.45 -18.31
N LYS A 28 9.20 20.76 -18.30
CA LYS A 28 9.56 19.79 -17.25
C LYS A 28 9.67 20.45 -15.86
N PRO A 29 10.40 21.58 -15.66
CA PRO A 29 10.41 22.27 -14.37
C PRO A 29 9.04 22.77 -13.92
N MET A 30 8.22 23.27 -14.85
CA MET A 30 6.85 23.69 -14.55
C MET A 30 5.96 22.53 -14.10
N LEU A 31 6.02 21.40 -14.79
CA LEU A 31 5.25 20.20 -14.45
C LEU A 31 5.66 19.64 -13.08
N GLU A 32 6.95 19.64 -12.77
CA GLU A 32 7.42 19.21 -11.44
C GLU A 32 6.97 20.16 -10.34
N ARG A 33 6.97 21.48 -10.58
CA ARG A 33 6.40 22.45 -9.62
C ARG A 33 4.91 22.18 -9.36
N LYS A 34 4.12 21.92 -10.43
CA LYS A 34 2.71 21.54 -10.30
C LYS A 34 2.52 20.23 -9.53
N ARG A 35 3.35 19.22 -9.81
CA ARG A 35 3.33 17.94 -9.08
C ARG A 35 3.63 18.15 -7.59
N ARG A 36 4.67 18.91 -7.25
CA ARG A 36 5.03 19.21 -5.85
C ARG A 36 3.94 19.98 -5.11
N ALA A 37 3.33 20.96 -5.76
CA ALA A 37 2.20 21.70 -5.19
C ALA A 37 1.02 20.77 -4.87
N ARG A 38 0.69 19.86 -5.79
CA ARG A 38 -0.35 18.84 -5.55
C ARG A 38 -0.02 17.93 -4.37
N ILE A 39 1.22 17.43 -4.29
CA ILE A 39 1.65 16.55 -3.19
C ILE A 39 1.55 17.26 -1.85
N ASN A 40 2.04 18.50 -1.75
CA ASN A 40 1.98 19.25 -0.50
C ASN A 40 0.53 19.52 -0.09
N ARG A 41 -0.35 19.90 -1.02
CA ARG A 41 -1.78 20.07 -0.74
C ARG A 41 -2.41 18.82 -0.14
N CYS A 42 -2.14 17.64 -0.72
CA CYS A 42 -2.66 16.39 -0.19
C CYS A 42 -2.09 16.07 1.21
N LEU A 43 -0.83 16.41 1.49
CA LEU A 43 -0.23 16.23 2.82
C LEU A 43 -0.84 17.18 3.86
N ASP A 44 -1.16 18.41 3.47
CA ASP A 44 -1.80 19.39 4.35
C ASP A 44 -3.23 18.94 4.68
N GLU A 45 -4.02 18.54 3.68
CA GLU A 45 -5.35 17.95 3.87
C GLU A 45 -5.27 16.71 4.78
N LEU A 46 -4.28 15.85 4.57
CA LEU A 46 -4.10 14.65 5.39
C LEU A 46 -3.74 14.97 6.85
N LYS A 47 -2.90 15.98 7.06
CA LYS A 47 -2.56 16.47 8.40
C LYS A 47 -3.81 16.96 9.14
N GLU A 48 -4.67 17.74 8.48
CA GLU A 48 -5.91 18.25 9.08
C GLU A 48 -6.85 17.12 9.50
N LEU A 49 -7.01 16.11 8.65
CA LEU A 49 -7.80 14.91 8.96
C LEU A 49 -7.22 14.15 10.17
N MET A 50 -5.90 13.93 10.21
CA MET A 50 -5.24 13.23 11.31
C MET A 50 -5.31 14.01 12.62
N VAL A 51 -5.16 15.35 12.56
CA VAL A 51 -5.34 16.22 13.71
C VAL A 51 -6.75 16.06 14.28
N THR A 52 -7.77 16.09 13.43
CA THR A 52 -9.16 15.94 13.85
C THR A 52 -9.43 14.55 14.44
N ALA A 53 -8.92 13.48 13.80
CA ALA A 53 -9.14 12.11 14.24
C ALA A 53 -8.47 11.81 15.59
N LEU A 54 -7.19 12.17 15.74
CA LEU A 54 -6.37 11.80 16.91
C LEU A 54 -6.52 12.76 18.09
N GLN A 55 -7.08 13.96 17.88
CA GLN A 55 -7.48 14.84 19.00
C GLN A 55 -8.49 14.17 19.93
N SER A 56 -9.38 13.34 19.38
CA SER A 56 -10.34 12.56 20.19
C SER A 56 -9.67 11.48 21.06
N GLU A 57 -8.46 11.06 20.67
CA GLU A 57 -7.64 10.06 21.36
C GLU A 57 -6.65 10.71 22.36
N GLY A 58 -6.68 12.04 22.50
CA GLY A 58 -5.84 12.79 23.44
C GLY A 58 -4.39 13.04 22.96
N GLU A 59 -4.10 12.79 21.69
CA GLU A 59 -2.76 12.97 21.11
C GLU A 59 -2.56 14.41 20.61
N ASN A 60 -1.44 15.05 20.98
CA ASN A 60 -1.14 16.42 20.56
C ASN A 60 -0.44 16.43 19.19
N VAL A 61 -1.25 16.44 18.12
CA VAL A 61 -0.79 16.30 16.74
C VAL A 61 -0.67 17.62 15.96
N SER A 62 -0.64 18.77 16.64
CA SER A 62 -0.55 20.10 16.00
C SER A 62 0.74 20.32 15.17
N LYS A 63 1.78 19.51 15.40
CA LYS A 63 3.11 19.68 14.77
C LYS A 63 3.65 18.38 14.16
N LEU A 64 2.91 17.78 13.24
CA LEU A 64 3.39 16.62 12.48
C LEU A 64 4.44 17.00 11.43
N GLU A 65 5.53 16.24 11.38
CA GLU A 65 6.46 16.25 10.25
C GLU A 65 5.91 15.43 9.08
N LYS A 66 6.51 15.55 7.89
CA LYS A 66 6.02 14.84 6.69
C LYS A 66 6.05 13.31 6.84
N ALA A 67 7.05 12.77 7.56
CA ALA A 67 7.14 11.35 7.84
C ALA A 67 6.02 10.93 8.81
N ASP A 68 5.81 11.69 9.88
CA ASP A 68 4.76 11.43 10.88
C ASP A 68 3.36 11.46 10.26
N ILE A 69 3.06 12.44 9.38
CA ILE A 69 1.77 12.51 8.67
C ILE A 69 1.50 11.18 7.94
N LEU A 70 2.49 10.65 7.24
CA LEU A 70 2.35 9.40 6.49
C LEU A 70 2.24 8.19 7.42
N GLU A 71 3.08 8.12 8.45
CA GLU A 71 3.09 7.00 9.39
C GLU A 71 1.78 6.91 10.18
N LEU A 72 1.34 8.02 10.78
CA LEU A 72 0.12 8.09 11.57
C LEU A 72 -1.11 7.78 10.73
N THR A 73 -1.15 8.28 9.49
CA THR A 73 -2.25 7.96 8.57
C THR A 73 -2.32 6.46 8.28
N VAL A 74 -1.18 5.83 7.98
CA VAL A 74 -1.15 4.39 7.70
C VAL A 74 -1.60 3.60 8.94
N ARG A 75 -1.11 3.97 10.13
CA ARG A 75 -1.52 3.36 11.39
C ARG A 75 -3.02 3.51 11.63
N HIS A 76 -3.56 4.71 11.40
CA HIS A 76 -4.99 5.00 11.55
C HIS A 76 -5.84 4.20 10.56
N LEU A 77 -5.44 4.08 9.29
CA LEU A 77 -6.13 3.24 8.30
C LEU A 77 -6.12 1.75 8.70
N HIS A 78 -5.02 1.25 9.23
CA HIS A 78 -4.96 -0.11 9.78
C HIS A 78 -5.91 -0.28 10.97
N ASN A 79 -5.98 0.70 11.87
CA ASN A 79 -6.91 0.68 13.00
C ASN A 79 -8.37 0.68 12.54
N LEU A 80 -8.75 1.56 11.60
CA LEU A 80 -10.10 1.60 11.04
C LEU A 80 -10.46 0.28 10.33
N LYS A 81 -9.50 -0.36 9.65
CA LYS A 81 -9.68 -1.68 9.04
C LYS A 81 -9.95 -2.76 10.09
N ARG A 82 -9.19 -2.79 11.18
CA ARG A 82 -9.39 -3.76 12.30
C ARG A 82 -10.73 -3.54 13.01
N GLN A 83 -11.16 -2.30 13.12
CA GLN A 83 -12.44 -1.95 13.73
C GLN A 83 -13.64 -2.11 12.77
N HIS A 84 -13.43 -2.60 11.55
CA HIS A 84 -14.45 -2.72 10.50
C HIS A 84 -15.16 -1.39 10.15
N GLN A 85 -14.54 -0.25 10.48
CA GLN A 85 -15.06 1.09 10.16
C GLN A 85 -14.63 1.56 8.76
N LEU A 86 -13.63 0.90 8.19
CA LEU A 86 -13.16 1.15 6.83
C LEU A 86 -13.77 0.12 5.87
N ILE A 87 -14.82 0.50 5.14
CA ILE A 87 -15.40 -0.33 4.08
C ILE A 87 -14.54 -0.16 2.82
N LEU A 88 -13.42 -0.87 2.75
CA LEU A 88 -12.77 -1.13 1.47
C LEU A 88 -13.42 -2.38 0.88
N PRO A 89 -13.60 -2.46 -0.45
CA PRO A 89 -13.77 -3.73 -1.11
C PRO A 89 -12.59 -4.60 -0.65
N GLN A 90 -12.88 -5.57 0.22
CA GLN A 90 -11.86 -6.54 0.57
C GLN A 90 -11.52 -7.21 -0.74
N GLU A 91 -10.27 -7.11 -1.20
CA GLU A 91 -9.71 -8.06 -2.13
C GLU A 91 -9.82 -9.42 -1.43
N GLN A 92 -11.01 -10.03 -1.56
CA GLN A 92 -11.27 -11.34 -1.01
C GLN A 92 -10.19 -12.22 -1.58
N SER A 93 -9.34 -12.72 -0.70
CA SER A 93 -8.26 -13.59 -1.12
C SER A 93 -8.86 -14.73 -1.92
N TYR A 94 -8.12 -15.28 -2.87
CA TYR A 94 -8.53 -16.51 -3.54
C TYR A 94 -8.97 -17.57 -2.52
N ALA A 95 -8.30 -17.63 -1.36
CA ALA A 95 -8.67 -18.49 -0.24
C ALA A 95 -10.06 -18.18 0.34
N ASP A 96 -10.42 -16.90 0.51
CA ASP A 96 -11.73 -16.49 1.02
C ASP A 96 -12.85 -16.82 0.04
N ARG A 97 -12.63 -16.57 -1.26
CA ARG A 97 -13.58 -16.91 -2.33
C ARG A 97 -13.78 -18.41 -2.46
N PHE A 98 -12.69 -19.18 -2.40
CA PHE A 98 -12.74 -20.64 -2.42
C PHE A 98 -13.50 -21.18 -1.20
N ARG A 99 -13.19 -20.67 0.01
CA ARG A 99 -13.87 -21.05 1.25
C ARG A 99 -15.36 -20.76 1.18
N ALA A 100 -15.75 -19.56 0.74
CA ALA A 100 -17.15 -19.21 0.55
C ALA A 100 -17.85 -20.16 -0.44
N GLY A 101 -17.25 -20.41 -1.61
CA GLY A 101 -17.80 -21.34 -2.60
C GLY A 101 -17.91 -22.79 -2.09
N PHE A 102 -16.92 -23.26 -1.34
CA PHE A 102 -16.94 -24.59 -0.73
C PHE A 102 -18.05 -24.71 0.31
N THR A 103 -18.21 -23.72 1.19
CA THR A 103 -19.27 -23.71 2.20
C THR A 103 -20.66 -23.68 1.56
N GLN A 104 -20.86 -22.90 0.49
CA GLN A 104 -22.11 -22.89 -0.27
C GLN A 104 -22.41 -24.26 -0.90
N CYS A 105 -21.42 -24.89 -1.54
CA CYS A 105 -21.57 -26.24 -2.10
C CYS A 105 -21.93 -27.27 -1.02
N ALA A 106 -21.25 -27.23 0.13
CA ALA A 106 -21.54 -28.14 1.24
C ALA A 106 -22.98 -27.95 1.79
N GLN A 107 -23.47 -26.72 1.83
CA GLN A 107 -24.85 -26.41 2.22
C GLN A 107 -25.86 -26.97 1.23
N GLU A 108 -25.63 -26.79 -0.07
CA GLU A 108 -26.49 -27.34 -1.13
C GLU A 108 -26.54 -28.87 -1.08
N VAL A 109 -25.40 -29.54 -0.87
CA VAL A 109 -25.35 -31.00 -0.68
C VAL A 109 -26.13 -31.43 0.56
N THR A 110 -26.02 -30.66 1.65
CA THR A 110 -26.78 -30.91 2.88
C THR A 110 -28.27 -30.78 2.66
N HIS A 111 -28.69 -29.74 1.95
CA HIS A 111 -30.09 -29.52 1.58
C HIS A 111 -30.61 -30.64 0.68
N PHE A 112 -29.86 -31.01 -0.36
CA PHE A 112 -30.22 -32.09 -1.27
C PHE A 112 -30.44 -33.41 -0.52
N ILE A 113 -29.53 -33.82 0.37
CA ILE A 113 -29.63 -35.10 1.11
C ILE A 113 -30.73 -35.05 2.18
N SER A 114 -31.01 -33.88 2.76
CA SER A 114 -32.05 -33.73 3.79
C SER A 114 -33.45 -33.56 3.19
N THR A 115 -33.56 -33.38 1.87
CA THR A 115 -34.84 -33.21 1.18
C THR A 115 -35.57 -34.56 1.14
N PRO A 116 -36.84 -34.66 1.56
CA PRO A 116 -37.57 -35.93 1.60
C PRO A 116 -37.78 -36.57 0.22
N ALA A 117 -37.63 -35.81 -0.88
CA ALA A 117 -37.68 -36.32 -2.24
C ALA A 117 -36.42 -37.09 -2.68
N SER A 118 -35.29 -36.93 -1.97
CA SER A 118 -34.02 -37.60 -2.29
C SER A 118 -33.68 -38.75 -1.33
N SER A 119 -34.49 -38.95 -0.28
CA SER A 119 -34.26 -40.00 0.73
C SER A 119 -34.32 -41.41 0.15
N ASP A 120 -35.07 -41.60 -0.94
CA ASP A 120 -35.11 -42.88 -1.66
C ASP A 120 -33.96 -43.06 -2.66
N LEU A 121 -33.21 -42.00 -2.98
CA LEU A 121 -32.11 -42.02 -3.95
C LEU A 121 -30.73 -42.17 -3.29
N VAL A 122 -30.60 -41.81 -2.01
CA VAL A 122 -29.31 -41.76 -1.30
C VAL A 122 -29.35 -42.67 -0.08
N ASP A 123 -28.37 -43.59 0.03
CA ASP A 123 -28.23 -44.42 1.22
C ASP A 123 -28.06 -43.54 2.48
N PRO A 124 -28.91 -43.68 3.51
CA PRO A 124 -28.86 -42.85 4.72
C PRO A 124 -27.55 -42.98 5.51
N THR A 125 -26.80 -44.08 5.34
CA THR A 125 -25.49 -44.22 5.99
C THR A 125 -24.39 -43.50 5.22
N ALA A 126 -24.37 -43.61 3.90
CA ALA A 126 -23.49 -42.85 3.02
C ALA A 126 -23.73 -41.33 3.15
N GLY A 127 -25.00 -40.89 3.17
CA GLY A 127 -25.37 -39.48 3.35
C GLY A 127 -24.82 -38.91 4.64
N ARG A 128 -25.02 -39.58 5.79
CA ARG A 128 -24.47 -39.14 7.08
C ARG A 128 -22.94 -39.03 7.08
N LYS A 129 -22.24 -40.01 6.48
CA LYS A 129 -20.76 -39.97 6.36
C LYS A 129 -20.29 -38.77 5.52
N LEU A 130 -20.97 -38.50 4.41
CA LEU A 130 -20.65 -37.36 3.55
C LEU A 130 -20.85 -36.02 4.27
N LEU A 131 -21.97 -35.83 4.96
CA LEU A 131 -22.24 -34.61 5.73
C LEU A 131 -21.23 -34.40 6.87
N GLN A 132 -20.86 -35.48 7.57
CA GLN A 132 -19.83 -35.42 8.60
C GLN A 132 -18.47 -34.99 8.02
N HIS A 133 -18.09 -35.53 6.86
CA HIS A 133 -16.84 -35.19 6.20
C HIS A 133 -16.83 -33.75 5.69
N LEU A 134 -17.90 -33.29 5.04
CA LEU A 134 -18.05 -31.91 4.59
C LEU A 134 -17.97 -30.92 5.76
N GLY A 135 -18.65 -31.21 6.87
CA GLY A 135 -18.58 -30.40 8.09
C GLY A 135 -17.18 -30.36 8.70
N ALA A 136 -16.40 -31.46 8.65
CA ALA A 136 -15.01 -31.47 9.08
C ALA A 136 -14.12 -30.60 8.18
N CYS A 137 -14.32 -30.68 6.86
CA CYS A 137 -13.57 -29.88 5.89
C CYS A 137 -13.84 -28.37 6.05
N VAL A 138 -15.09 -27.95 6.25
CA VAL A 138 -15.44 -26.53 6.52
C VAL A 138 -14.69 -26.02 7.75
N ARG A 139 -14.72 -26.77 8.86
CA ARG A 139 -13.99 -26.39 10.09
C ARG A 139 -12.48 -26.30 9.87
N GLN A 140 -11.92 -27.18 9.05
CA GLN A 140 -10.49 -27.13 8.73
C GLN A 140 -10.15 -25.87 7.93
N LEU A 141 -10.98 -25.49 6.95
CA LEU A 141 -10.82 -24.26 6.19
C LEU A 141 -10.94 -23.01 7.08
N ASP A 142 -11.85 -23.02 8.05
CA ASP A 142 -11.99 -21.93 9.02
C ASP A 142 -10.73 -21.75 9.89
N ASN A 143 -10.14 -22.85 10.36
CA ASN A 143 -8.90 -22.81 11.14
C ASN A 143 -7.71 -22.28 10.32
N VAL A 144 -7.60 -22.67 9.05
CA VAL A 144 -6.55 -22.16 8.15
C VAL A 144 -6.72 -20.65 7.92
N ALA A 145 -7.95 -20.18 7.72
CA ALA A 145 -8.24 -18.76 7.53
C ALA A 145 -7.89 -17.92 8.77
N GLN A 146 -8.22 -18.39 9.98
CA GLN A 146 -7.87 -17.69 11.22
C GLN A 146 -6.36 -17.66 11.48
N ASN A 147 -5.63 -18.74 11.18
CA ASN A 147 -4.19 -18.78 11.36
C ASN A 147 -3.45 -17.79 10.43
N ILE A 148 -3.94 -17.60 9.20
CA ILE A 148 -3.39 -16.61 8.26
C ILE A 148 -3.61 -15.18 8.78
N GLN A 149 -4.77 -14.88 9.38
CA GLN A 149 -5.02 -13.56 9.97
C GLN A 149 -4.11 -13.28 11.17
N ILE A 150 -3.87 -14.27 12.04
CA ILE A 150 -3.03 -14.12 13.24
C ILE A 150 -1.55 -13.85 12.87
N GLN A 151 -1.04 -14.47 11.79
CA GLN A 151 0.34 -14.24 11.34
C GLN A 151 0.56 -12.84 10.75
N GLN A 152 -0.46 -12.24 10.12
CA GLN A 152 -0.35 -10.87 9.60
C GLN A 152 -0.32 -9.82 10.73
N ASP A 153 -1.09 -10.02 11.81
CA ASP A 153 -1.13 -9.07 12.94
C ASP A 153 0.17 -9.12 13.77
N GLN A 154 0.79 -10.30 13.94
CA GLN A 154 2.05 -10.43 14.69
C GLN A 154 3.28 -9.80 14.00
N GLN A 155 3.29 -9.66 12.67
CA GLN A 155 4.41 -9.00 11.97
C GLN A 155 4.41 -7.47 12.15
N GLN A 156 3.26 -6.85 12.43
CA GLN A 156 3.16 -5.41 12.68
C GLN A 156 3.50 -5.01 14.12
N ILE A 157 3.29 -5.87 15.12
CA ILE A 157 3.59 -5.54 16.54
C ILE A 157 5.11 -5.54 16.82
N ARG A 158 5.93 -6.17 15.99
CA ARG A 158 7.40 -6.19 16.18
C ARG A 158 8.10 -4.86 15.83
N GLN A 159 7.38 -3.86 15.31
CA GLN A 159 7.98 -2.56 14.96
C GLN A 159 7.38 -1.42 15.80
N SER A 160 8.08 -1.12 16.90
CA SER A 160 8.26 0.18 17.60
C SER A 160 7.48 0.46 18.90
N PRO A 161 7.98 1.35 19.81
CA PRO A 161 9.28 2.09 19.83
C PRO A 161 10.01 2.10 21.19
N HIS A 162 11.35 2.14 21.20
CA HIS A 162 12.10 2.80 22.29
C HIS A 162 13.26 3.63 21.74
N PHE A 163 13.14 4.94 21.94
CA PHE A 163 14.25 5.88 22.01
C PHE A 163 15.29 5.39 23.03
N ARG A 164 16.54 5.20 22.61
CA ARG A 164 17.69 5.44 23.49
C ARG A 164 18.90 5.92 22.70
N ASN A 165 19.27 7.17 22.95
CA ASN A 165 20.58 7.73 22.68
C ASN A 165 21.68 6.86 23.31
N SER A 166 22.77 6.57 22.59
CA SER A 166 24.16 6.88 22.99
C SER A 166 25.20 6.09 22.18
N LEU A 167 26.03 6.82 21.42
CA LEU A 167 27.50 6.74 21.32
C LEU A 167 28.17 5.35 21.28
N THR A 168 28.73 5.00 20.12
CA THR A 168 30.17 4.68 19.85
C THR A 168 30.30 3.89 18.53
N PRO A 169 31.29 4.18 17.66
CA PRO A 169 31.62 3.28 16.56
C PRO A 169 32.62 2.22 17.06
N PRO A 170 32.49 0.93 16.70
CA PRO A 170 33.59 -0.01 16.89
C PRO A 170 34.68 0.25 15.83
N VAL A 171 35.92 0.38 16.30
CA VAL A 171 37.12 0.31 15.47
C VAL A 171 37.21 -1.08 14.83
N SER A 172 37.44 -1.12 13.52
CA SER A 172 37.98 -2.29 12.82
C SER A 172 39.27 -1.88 12.09
N PRO A 173 40.34 -2.68 12.17
CA PRO A 173 41.57 -2.45 11.43
C PRO A 173 41.51 -3.10 10.04
N GLY A 174 42.19 -2.51 9.07
CA GLY A 174 42.63 -3.21 7.85
C GLY A 174 42.09 -2.63 6.54
N CYS A 175 43.03 -2.12 5.73
CA CYS A 175 42.92 -1.83 4.30
C CYS A 175 42.12 -2.89 3.53
N GLU A 176 41.36 -2.48 2.52
CA GLU A 176 41.71 -2.71 1.10
C GLU A 176 40.91 -1.76 0.19
N VAL A 177 41.60 -1.25 -0.82
CA VAL A 177 41.14 -0.29 -1.82
C VAL A 177 40.28 -1.00 -2.87
N GLY A 178 39.07 -0.50 -3.12
CA GLY A 178 38.24 -0.98 -4.24
C GLY A 178 37.00 -0.12 -4.49
N LYS A 179 37.14 0.84 -5.42
CA LYS A 179 36.12 1.58 -6.21
C LYS A 179 34.80 2.03 -5.53
N PRO A 180 34.41 3.32 -5.61
CA PRO A 180 33.06 3.71 -5.23
C PRO A 180 32.05 3.16 -6.24
N GLU A 181 31.23 2.21 -5.81
CA GLU A 181 29.98 1.85 -6.49
C GLU A 181 29.09 3.11 -6.59
N PRO A 182 28.41 3.32 -7.73
CA PRO A 182 27.52 4.44 -7.89
C PRO A 182 26.29 4.21 -7.01
N MET A 183 26.28 4.86 -5.84
CA MET A 183 25.09 4.96 -5.00
C MET A 183 23.90 5.37 -5.87
N TRP A 184 22.90 4.49 -5.91
CA TRP A 184 21.60 4.75 -6.50
C TRP A 184 21.08 6.12 -6.06
N ARG A 185 20.76 6.99 -7.03
CA ARG A 185 20.05 8.26 -6.80
C ARG A 185 18.65 8.13 -7.38
N PRO A 186 17.57 8.07 -6.56
CA PRO A 186 16.24 8.34 -7.06
C PRO A 186 16.16 9.86 -7.32
N TRP A 187 15.88 10.20 -8.59
CA TRP A 187 15.49 11.51 -9.14
C TRP A 187 15.39 12.73 -8.21
#